data_AF-A0AAX2TLC9-F1
#
_entry.id   AF-A0AAX2TLC9-F1
#
_cell.length_a   1.000
_cell.length_b   1.000
_cell.length_c   1.000
_cell.angle_alpha   90.00
_cell.angle_beta   90.00
_cell.angle_gamma   90.00
#
_symmetry.space_group_name_H-M   'P 1'
#
loop_
_entity.id
_entity.type
_entity.pdbx_description
1 polymer ?
#
loop_
_entity_poly.entity_id
_entity_poly.type
_entity_poly.pdbx_seq_one_letter_code
_entity_poly.pdbx_strand_id
1 'polypeptide(L)'
;WQPAALAVFAFGLLLPLSEMIRLHPYQYTHFNHIAGTVRTADNLFMLDYWGLALKQASDGLREQLAERQEVPPQHRKWKVAVCGPQRPAQVALGPDFTIGWDSNAADFAMTLGEFYCKGLAAPVMVEIKRDD
;
A
#
# COMPACT_ATOMS: atom_id res chain seq x y z
N TRP A 1 -31.24 -30.89 -14.04
CA TRP A 1 -30.58 -29.61 -14.35
C TRP A 1 -31.27 -28.43 -13.66
N GLN A 2 -32.56 -28.17 -13.89
CA GLN A 2 -33.31 -27.08 -13.23
C GLN A 2 -33.26 -27.06 -11.68
N PRO A 3 -33.50 -28.17 -10.96
CA PRO A 3 -33.46 -28.12 -9.48
C PRO A 3 -32.06 -27.87 -8.94
N ALA A 4 -31.02 -28.38 -9.61
CA ALA A 4 -29.64 -28.13 -9.22
C ALA A 4 -29.26 -26.65 -9.44
N ALA A 5 -29.66 -26.06 -10.57
CA ALA A 5 -29.43 -24.64 -10.84
C ALA A 5 -30.14 -23.73 -9.82
N LEU A 6 -31.40 -24.06 -9.47
CA LEU A 6 -32.15 -23.34 -8.43
C LEU A 6 -31.49 -23.47 -7.05
N ALA A 7 -31.01 -24.66 -6.69
CA ALA A 7 -30.33 -24.88 -5.42
C ALA A 7 -29.03 -24.08 -5.32
N VAL A 8 -28.21 -24.06 -6.38
CA VAL A 8 -26.97 -23.27 -6.44
C VAL A 8 -27.28 -21.77 -6.34
N PHE A 9 -28.31 -21.30 -7.05
CA PHE A 9 -28.71 -19.90 -7.01
C PHE A 9 -29.22 -19.48 -5.63
N ALA A 10 -30.11 -20.28 -5.02
CA ALA A 10 -30.64 -20.01 -3.69
C ALA A 10 -29.53 -20.03 -2.63
N PHE A 11 -28.60 -21.00 -2.71
CA PHE A 11 -27.43 -21.05 -1.84
C PHE A 11 -26.56 -19.80 -2.02
N GLY A 12 -26.31 -19.38 -3.26
CA GLY A 12 -25.56 -18.17 -3.57
C GLY A 12 -26.16 -16.89 -2.98
N LEU A 13 -27.49 -16.79 -2.90
CA LEU A 13 -28.19 -15.64 -2.30
C LEU A 13 -28.22 -15.67 -0.77
N LEU A 14 -28.24 -16.86 -0.16
CA LEU A 14 -28.23 -16.99 1.30
C LEU A 14 -26.94 -16.47 1.93
N LEU A 15 -25.80 -16.61 1.23
CA LEU A 15 -24.48 -16.15 1.70
C LEU A 15 -24.40 -14.63 1.94
N PRO A 16 -24.70 -13.73 0.97
CA PRO A 16 -24.70 -12.30 1.23
C PRO A 16 -25.79 -11.90 2.23
N LEU A 17 -26.96 -12.55 2.22
CA LEU A 17 -28.05 -12.25 3.15
C LEU A 17 -27.64 -12.50 4.61
N SER A 18 -26.99 -13.63 4.91
CA SER A 18 -26.50 -13.92 6.27
C SER A 18 -25.50 -12.87 6.75
N GLU A 19 -24.65 -12.38 5.85
CA GLU A 19 -23.65 -11.36 6.17
C GLU A 19 -24.27 -9.98 6.35
N MET A 20 -25.27 -9.61 5.54
CA MET A 20 -26.05 -8.39 5.76
C MET A 20 -26.71 -8.36 7.14
N ILE A 21 -27.26 -9.50 7.60
CA ILE A 21 -27.83 -9.62 8.94
C ILE A 21 -26.73 -9.49 10.00
N ARG A 22 -25.62 -10.20 9.85
CA ARG A 22 -24.49 -10.19 10.80
C ARG A 22 -23.86 -8.80 10.96
N LEU A 23 -23.77 -8.04 9.87
CA LEU A 23 -23.12 -6.74 9.83
C LEU A 23 -24.06 -5.59 10.16
N HIS A 24 -25.35 -5.86 10.38
CA HIS A 24 -26.29 -4.85 10.84
C HIS A 24 -25.94 -4.38 12.27
N PRO A 25 -25.99 -3.07 12.57
CA PRO A 25 -26.42 -1.95 11.71
C PRO A 25 -25.30 -1.26 10.90
N TYR A 26 -24.05 -1.68 11.07
CA TYR A 26 -22.89 -0.92 10.61
C TYR A 26 -22.49 -1.17 9.15
N GLN A 27 -22.92 -2.28 8.55
CA GLN A 27 -22.81 -2.56 7.11
C GLN A 27 -21.38 -2.44 6.54
N TYR A 28 -20.37 -2.89 7.31
CA TYR A 28 -18.98 -2.86 6.87
C TYR A 28 -18.77 -3.62 5.55
N THR A 29 -17.77 -3.20 4.78
CA THR A 29 -17.33 -3.90 3.57
C THR A 29 -16.97 -5.35 3.92
N HIS A 30 -17.71 -6.29 3.33
CA HIS A 30 -17.54 -7.72 3.55
C HIS A 30 -16.87 -8.38 2.36
N PHE A 31 -15.86 -9.20 2.63
CA PHE A 31 -15.22 -10.04 1.62
C PHE A 31 -15.75 -11.48 1.75
N ASN A 32 -16.23 -12.03 0.65
CA ASN A 32 -16.86 -13.35 0.64
C ASN A 32 -15.91 -14.43 1.15
N HIS A 33 -16.21 -15.00 2.32
CA HIS A 33 -15.43 -16.05 2.97
C HIS A 33 -15.17 -17.29 2.09
N ILE A 34 -16.07 -17.63 1.16
CA ILE A 34 -15.88 -18.76 0.24
C ILE A 34 -14.81 -18.46 -0.81
N ALA A 35 -14.69 -17.21 -1.23
CA ALA A 35 -13.63 -16.76 -2.14
C ALA A 35 -12.29 -16.52 -1.42
N GLY A 36 -12.30 -16.52 -0.08
CA GLY A 36 -11.14 -16.31 0.77
C GLY A 36 -11.43 -15.35 1.93
N THR A 37 -10.52 -15.31 2.91
CA THR A 37 -10.62 -14.34 4.02
C THR A 37 -9.56 -13.25 3.89
N VAL A 38 -9.81 -12.08 4.49
CA VAL A 38 -8.81 -11.01 4.58
C VAL A 38 -7.52 -11.52 5.22
N ARG A 39 -7.61 -12.38 6.24
CA ARG A 39 -6.43 -13.00 6.87
C ARG A 39 -5.64 -13.90 5.93
N THR A 40 -6.33 -14.66 5.07
CA THR A 40 -5.65 -15.46 4.04
C THR A 40 -4.97 -14.57 3.01
N ALA A 41 -5.63 -13.49 2.58
CA ALA A 41 -5.08 -12.53 1.65
C ALA A 41 -3.86 -11.79 2.23
N ASP A 42 -3.88 -11.45 3.52
CA ASP A 42 -2.79 -10.78 4.24
C ASP A 42 -1.50 -11.60 4.26
N ASN A 43 -1.61 -12.92 4.30
CA ASN A 43 -0.44 -13.81 4.21
C ASN A 43 0.18 -13.88 2.80
N LEU A 44 -0.54 -13.41 1.78
CA LEU A 44 -0.15 -13.55 0.37
C LEU A 44 0.12 -12.20 -0.31
N PHE A 45 -0.51 -11.13 0.15
CA PHE A 45 -0.50 -9.81 -0.50
C PHE A 45 -0.38 -8.69 0.52
N MET A 46 0.23 -7.58 0.11
CA MET A 46 0.20 -6.34 0.89
C MET A 46 -1.15 -5.65 0.69
N LEU A 47 -2.01 -5.72 1.70
CA LEU A 47 -3.37 -5.19 1.65
C LEU A 47 -3.46 -3.68 1.89
N ASP A 48 -2.44 -3.09 2.54
CA ASP A 48 -2.38 -1.65 2.76
C ASP A 48 -2.04 -0.93 1.45
N TYR A 49 -3.05 -0.31 0.85
CA TYR A 49 -2.91 0.39 -0.43
C TYR A 49 -1.83 1.48 -0.37
N TRP A 50 -1.82 2.30 0.68
CA TRP A 50 -0.84 3.38 0.84
C TRP A 50 0.56 2.82 1.13
N GLY A 51 0.66 1.81 1.98
CA GLY A 51 1.93 1.14 2.29
C GLY A 51 2.54 0.43 1.09
N LEU A 52 1.72 -0.19 0.23
CA LEU A 52 2.19 -0.82 -1.00
C LEU A 52 2.74 0.22 -1.99
N ALA A 53 2.07 1.36 -2.13
CA ALA A 53 2.59 2.45 -2.96
C ALA A 53 3.95 2.95 -2.44
N LEU A 54 4.11 3.10 -1.12
CA LEU A 54 5.38 3.52 -0.53
C LEU A 54 6.47 2.44 -0.65
N LYS A 55 6.13 1.16 -0.53
CA LYS A 55 7.08 0.06 -0.83
C LYS A 55 7.59 0.17 -2.26
N GLN A 56 6.69 0.35 -3.23
CA GLN A 56 7.06 0.46 -4.64
C GLN A 56 7.87 1.73 -4.93
N ALA A 57 7.52 2.86 -4.31
CA ALA A 57 8.30 4.09 -4.40
C ALA A 57 9.72 3.91 -3.82
N SER A 58 9.87 3.17 -2.72
CA SER A 58 11.18 2.80 -2.17
C SER A 58 12.00 1.90 -3.09
N ASP A 59 11.36 0.88 -3.67
CA ASP A 59 12.03 -0.01 -4.62
C ASP A 59 12.50 0.78 -5.86
N GLY A 60 11.64 1.65 -6.41
CA GLY A 60 11.97 2.52 -7.53
C GLY A 60 13.04 3.57 -7.21
N LEU A 61 13.04 4.13 -5.99
CA LEU A 61 14.12 5.05 -5.57
C LEU A 61 15.47 4.32 -5.55
N ARG A 62 15.50 3.10 -4.99
CA ARG A 62 16.73 2.29 -4.95
C ARG A 62 17.23 1.93 -6.34
N GLU A 63 16.32 1.58 -7.25
CA GLU A 63 16.63 1.33 -8.65
C GLU A 63 17.23 2.57 -9.32
N GLN A 64 16.60 3.74 -9.17
CA GLN A 64 17.13 5.01 -9.69
C GLN A 64 18.53 5.34 -9.15
N LEU A 65 18.80 5.08 -7.87
CA LEU A 65 20.13 5.31 -7.28
C LEU A 65 21.17 4.32 -7.83
N ALA A 66 20.79 3.04 -7.99
CA ALA A 66 21.66 2.03 -8.55
C ALA A 66 22.00 2.31 -10.03
N GLU A 67 21.02 2.70 -10.83
CA GLU A 67 21.19 3.09 -12.24
C GLU A 67 22.15 4.27 -12.40
N ARG A 68 22.04 5.26 -11.51
CA ARG A 68 22.88 6.46 -11.50
C ARG A 68 24.23 6.25 -10.82
N GLN A 69 24.47 5.06 -10.25
CA GLN A 69 25.67 4.74 -9.47
C GLN A 69 25.90 5.68 -8.28
N GLU A 70 24.81 6.16 -7.68
CA GLU A 70 24.84 7.06 -6.53
C GLU A 70 25.11 6.28 -5.25
N VAL A 71 26.04 6.79 -4.44
CA VAL A 71 26.43 6.19 -3.16
C VAL A 71 26.02 7.09 -1.99
N PRO A 72 25.70 6.51 -0.82
CA PRO A 72 25.35 7.31 0.35
C PRO A 72 26.45 8.32 0.69
N PRO A 73 26.08 9.53 1.18
CA PRO A 73 27.04 10.56 1.55
C PRO A 73 28.03 10.05 2.62
N GLN A 74 29.26 10.54 2.58
CA GLN A 74 30.30 10.10 3.50
C GLN A 74 29.84 10.23 4.96
N HIS A 75 30.04 9.15 5.73
CA HIS A 75 29.73 9.05 7.15
C HIS A 75 28.24 9.11 7.54
N ARG A 76 27.29 8.94 6.60
CA ARG A 76 25.88 8.83 6.95
C ARG A 76 25.05 8.00 5.96
N LYS A 77 23.87 7.60 6.43
CA LYS A 77 22.82 6.99 5.61
C LYS A 77 22.07 8.06 4.81
N TRP A 78 21.40 7.62 3.74
CA TRP A 78 20.44 8.44 3.02
C TRP A 78 19.27 8.81 3.92
N LYS A 79 18.89 10.08 3.99
CA LYS A 79 17.73 10.56 4.74
C LYS A 79 16.53 10.68 3.82
N VAL A 80 15.44 10.02 4.16
CA VAL A 80 14.18 10.09 3.40
C VAL A 80 13.08 10.67 4.28
N ALA A 81 12.52 11.81 3.87
CA ALA A 81 11.32 12.35 4.48
C ALA A 81 10.11 11.58 3.96
N VAL A 82 9.29 11.01 4.84
CA VAL A 82 8.14 10.20 4.46
C VAL A 82 6.87 10.85 5.01
N CYS A 83 6.01 11.32 4.11
CA CYS A 83 4.64 11.72 4.41
C CYS A 83 3.69 10.60 3.96
N GLY A 84 3.38 9.69 4.89
CA GLY A 84 2.57 8.48 4.65
C GLY A 84 2.99 7.33 5.58
N PRO A 85 2.56 6.09 5.29
CA PRO A 85 2.95 4.90 6.06
C PRO A 85 4.47 4.68 6.09
N GLN A 86 5.10 5.01 7.23
CA GLN A 86 6.56 4.97 7.38
C GLN A 86 7.15 3.55 7.40
N ARG A 87 6.49 2.59 8.05
CA ARG A 87 7.04 1.23 8.21
C ARG A 87 7.26 0.50 6.87
N PRO A 88 6.29 0.45 5.94
CA PRO A 88 6.51 -0.19 4.64
C PRO A 88 7.68 0.43 3.88
N ALA A 89 7.81 1.75 3.89
CA ALA A 89 8.94 2.45 3.27
C ALA A 89 10.28 2.06 3.93
N GLN A 90 10.34 2.02 5.27
CA GLN A 90 11.54 1.65 6.01
C GLN A 90 12.06 0.26 5.64
N VAL A 91 11.16 -0.72 5.60
CA VAL A 91 11.50 -2.11 5.30
C VAL A 91 12.01 -2.26 3.87
N ALA A 92 11.38 -1.57 2.91
CA ALA A 92 11.73 -1.64 1.49
C ALA A 92 13.04 -0.89 1.15
N LEU A 93 13.27 0.26 1.79
CA LEU A 93 14.50 1.04 1.66
C LEU A 93 15.72 0.28 2.19
N GLY A 94 15.55 -0.43 3.30
CA GLY A 94 16.62 -1.20 3.91
C GLY A 94 17.59 -0.37 4.76
N PRO A 95 18.71 -0.98 5.19
CA PRO A 95 19.54 -0.43 6.26
C PRO A 95 20.36 0.80 5.88
N ASP A 96 20.57 1.09 4.60
CA ASP A 96 21.36 2.24 4.13
C ASP A 96 20.60 3.57 4.18
N PHE A 97 19.35 3.53 4.61
CA PHE A 97 18.45 4.67 4.70
C PHE A 97 17.99 4.92 6.15
N THR A 98 17.72 6.17 6.46
CA THR A 98 17.00 6.62 7.64
C THR A 98 15.77 7.38 7.20
N ILE A 99 14.66 7.17 7.91
CA ILE A 99 13.39 7.82 7.60
C ILE A 99 13.01 8.83 8.68
N GLY A 100 12.34 9.90 8.27
CA GLY A 100 11.85 10.94 9.16
C GLY A 100 10.69 11.73 8.53
N TRP A 101 10.25 12.78 9.22
CA TRP A 101 9.18 13.66 8.71
C TRP A 101 9.71 14.98 8.14
N ASP A 102 10.92 15.38 8.52
CA ASP A 102 11.52 16.66 8.12
C ASP A 102 12.07 16.59 6.69
N SER A 103 11.38 17.24 5.76
CA SER A 103 11.78 17.34 4.35
C SER A 103 12.93 18.33 4.10
N ASN A 104 13.20 19.28 5.00
CA ASN A 104 14.24 20.29 4.77
C ASN A 104 15.65 19.71 4.89
N ALA A 105 15.82 18.70 5.75
CA ALA A 105 17.11 18.06 6.02
C ALA A 105 17.24 16.66 5.38
N ALA A 106 16.31 16.28 4.49
CA ALA A 106 16.29 14.99 3.83
C ALA A 106 16.94 15.05 2.43
N ASP A 107 17.52 13.93 2.00
CA ASP A 107 18.07 13.78 0.65
C ASP A 107 16.95 13.48 -0.36
N PHE A 108 15.95 12.72 0.06
CA PHE A 108 14.78 12.38 -0.73
C PHE A 108 13.51 12.58 0.08
N ALA A 109 12.38 12.64 -0.62
CA ALA A 109 11.07 12.61 0.01
C ALA A 109 10.14 11.64 -0.71
N MET A 110 9.30 10.97 0.06
CA MET A 110 8.22 10.13 -0.40
C MET A 110 6.93 10.68 0.19
N THR A 111 6.00 11.08 -0.67
CA THR A 111 4.75 11.70 -0.24
C THR A 111 3.59 11.01 -0.91
N LEU A 112 2.53 10.76 -0.16
CA LEU A 112 1.23 10.47 -0.76
C LEU A 112 0.75 11.69 -1.56
N GLY A 113 -0.04 11.45 -2.61
CA GLY A 113 -0.71 12.52 -3.38
C GLY A 113 -1.87 13.20 -2.64
N GLU A 114 -2.04 12.91 -1.35
CA GLU A 114 -3.14 13.39 -0.52
C GLU A 114 -2.94 14.85 -0.09
N PHE A 115 -4.03 15.59 0.13
CA PHE A 115 -3.99 17.04 0.36
C PHE A 115 -3.06 17.48 1.51
N TYR A 116 -2.93 16.66 2.56
CA TYR A 116 -2.08 16.95 3.73
C TYR A 116 -0.59 16.61 3.54
N CYS A 117 -0.25 15.88 2.47
CA CYS A 117 1.13 15.59 2.07
C CYS A 117 1.58 16.40 0.84
N LYS A 118 0.64 17.13 0.23
CA LYS A 118 0.88 17.93 -0.97
C LYS A 118 1.69 19.18 -0.62
N GLY A 119 2.55 19.62 -1.54
CA GLY A 119 3.26 20.90 -1.44
C GLY A 119 4.79 20.81 -1.37
N LEU A 120 5.37 19.65 -1.63
CA LEU A 120 6.83 19.56 -1.80
C LEU A 120 7.24 20.02 -3.20
N ALA A 121 7.92 21.16 -3.29
CA ALA A 121 8.49 21.67 -4.53
C ALA A 121 9.83 20.98 -4.84
N ALA A 122 9.76 19.72 -5.28
CA ALA A 122 10.92 18.91 -5.64
C ALA A 122 10.67 18.16 -6.97
N PRO A 123 11.74 17.81 -7.72
CA PRO A 123 11.59 16.99 -8.91
C PRO A 123 11.08 15.58 -8.55
N VAL A 124 10.15 15.07 -9.36
CA VAL A 124 9.61 13.71 -9.18
C VAL A 124 10.58 12.70 -9.78
N MET A 125 11.11 11.81 -8.95
CA MET A 125 11.96 10.70 -9.41
C MET A 125 11.17 9.45 -9.77
N VAL A 126 10.14 9.14 -8.99
CA VAL A 126 9.28 7.96 -9.14
C VAL A 126 7.85 8.36 -8.81
N GLU A 127 6.89 7.96 -9.64
CA GLU A 127 5.47 8.18 -9.41
C GLU A 127 4.73 6.84 -9.50
N ILE A 128 3.96 6.51 -8.47
CA ILE A 128 3.15 5.29 -8.45
C ILE A 128 1.71 5.68 -8.75
N LYS A 129 1.27 5.43 -10.00
CA LYS A 129 -0.13 5.58 -10.42
C LYS A 129 -0.82 4.23 -10.44
N ARG A 130 -2.11 4.23 -10.09
CA ARG A 130 -2.95 3.02 -10.08
C ARG A 130 -4.14 3.13 -11.02
N ASP A 131 -4.63 4.34 -11.25
CA ASP A 131 -5.68 4.66 -12.21
C ASP A 131 -5.14 5.72 -13.20
N ASP A 132 -5.50 5.58 -14.48
CA ASP A 132 -5.13 6.48 -15.59
C ASP A 132 -6.12 7.65 -15.75
#